data_AF-A0A135VSK3-F1
#
_entry.id   AF-A0A135VSK3-F1
#
_cell.length_a   1.000
_cell.length_b   1.000
_cell.length_c   1.000
_cell.angle_alpha   90.00
_cell.angle_beta   90.00
_cell.angle_gamma   90.00
#
_symmetry.space_group_name_H-M   'P 1'
#
loop_
_entity.id
_entity.type
_entity.pdbx_description
1 polymer ?
#
loop_
_entity_poly.entity_id
_entity_poly.type
_entity_poly.pdbx_seq_one_letter_code
_entity_poly.pdbx_strand_id
1 'polypeptide(L)'
;MSETVVTYKPMLPFYILLFALLVAWTFLGIEVAQYSVVTAIMAPSAWVSSSFIVLLSITPFVVVVAVWMKRRVTFNAPDWDFQVREIVFDEFDSMMSDYVKGYSHIIARFDHVILLIVALSFILSFSLPLLLLSLTPVLAAYIPYLFGVLVLVYGLTLAVFLYRLASNEACDYFPLYSKPPIRAAIRTLSATPGVSWTGVRLSIGEAGGYYTIRDPTPVARLEAIEGSVQIEMRIDSLGRHSIGAATVTGSDQSEDKTKEVSLDPTTVIDQLTSLVKWSVVTYVDSHGSNEFVEELMQELGIGTEGS
;
A
#
# COMPACT_ATOMS: atom_id res chain seq x y z
N MET A 1 -2.99 -17.76 29.46
CA MET A 1 -3.08 -16.29 29.62
C MET A 1 -3.00 -15.70 28.24
N SER A 2 -4.02 -14.98 27.75
CA SER A 2 -3.98 -14.37 26.42
C SER A 2 -2.98 -13.21 26.45
N GLU A 3 -1.78 -13.44 25.94
CA GLU A 3 -0.82 -12.36 25.72
C GLU A 3 -1.43 -11.36 24.73
N THR A 4 -1.56 -10.10 25.15
CA THR A 4 -2.11 -9.05 24.30
C THR A 4 -1.08 -8.69 23.23
N VAL A 5 -1.38 -9.06 21.98
CA VAL A 5 -0.54 -8.87 20.78
C VAL A 5 -0.10 -7.42 20.59
N VAL A 6 -1.01 -6.47 20.85
CA VAL A 6 -0.74 -5.03 20.76
C VAL A 6 -1.05 -4.36 22.09
N THR A 7 -0.06 -3.67 22.65
CA THR A 7 -0.25 -2.87 23.87
C THR A 7 -0.23 -1.39 23.52
N TYR A 8 -1.33 -0.70 23.80
CA TYR A 8 -1.45 0.74 23.59
C TYR A 8 -1.07 1.51 24.86
N LYS A 9 0.04 2.24 24.82
CA LYS A 9 0.36 3.23 25.85
C LYS A 9 -0.51 4.48 25.68
N PRO A 10 -0.82 5.22 26.75
CA PRO A 10 -1.65 6.41 26.67
C PRO A 10 -1.04 7.45 25.72
N MET A 11 -1.82 7.85 24.71
CA MET A 11 -1.44 8.85 23.68
C MET A 11 -1.74 10.30 24.11
N LEU A 12 -2.54 10.49 25.17
CA LEU A 12 -2.94 11.81 25.69
C LEU A 12 -1.79 12.83 25.84
N PRO A 13 -0.64 12.52 26.47
CA PRO A 13 0.43 13.50 26.62
C PRO A 13 0.98 14.02 25.29
N PHE A 14 0.92 13.21 24.22
CA PHE A 14 1.35 13.62 22.88
C PHE A 14 0.35 14.55 22.22
N TYR A 15 -0.95 14.33 22.40
CA TYR A 15 -1.96 15.26 21.92
C TYR A 15 -1.83 16.62 22.61
N ILE A 16 -1.56 16.64 23.92
CA ILE A 16 -1.32 17.88 24.67
C ILE A 16 -0.04 18.57 24.16
N LEU A 17 1.06 17.81 23.99
CA LEU A 17 2.33 18.35 23.49
C LEU A 17 2.19 18.91 22.07
N LEU A 18 1.55 18.16 21.16
CA LEU A 18 1.28 18.60 19.80
C LEU A 18 0.41 19.85 19.78
N PHE A 19 -0.65 19.89 20.59
CA PHE A 19 -1.52 21.06 20.70
C PHE A 19 -0.75 22.28 21.19
N ALA A 20 0.03 22.15 22.28
CA ALA A 20 0.84 23.25 22.81
C ALA A 20 1.88 23.75 21.79
N LEU A 21 2.53 22.84 21.08
CA LEU A 21 3.48 23.14 20.01
C LEU A 21 2.80 23.95 18.88
N LEU A 22 1.67 23.46 18.38
CA LEU A 22 0.94 24.11 17.29
C LEU A 22 0.46 25.51 17.70
N VAL A 23 -0.09 25.67 18.90
CA VAL A 23 -0.53 26.96 19.44
C VAL A 23 0.64 27.93 19.57
N ALA A 24 1.78 27.49 20.10
CA ALA A 24 2.97 28.32 20.22
C ALA A 24 3.46 28.82 18.85
N TRP A 25 3.48 27.95 17.83
CA TRP A 25 3.85 28.34 16.47
C TRP A 25 2.83 29.23 15.79
N THR A 26 1.54 29.09 16.10
CA THR A 26 0.51 30.04 15.65
C THR A 26 0.78 31.44 16.18
N PHE A 27 1.09 31.59 17.47
CA PHE A 27 1.46 32.90 18.03
C PHE A 27 2.74 33.45 17.39
N LEU A 28 3.78 32.64 17.24
CA LEU A 28 5.01 33.04 16.55
C LEU A 28 4.72 33.48 15.10
N GLY A 29 3.87 32.75 14.39
CA GLY A 29 3.44 33.11 13.03
C GLY A 29 2.69 34.45 12.99
N ILE A 30 1.79 34.70 13.95
CA ILE A 30 1.09 35.99 14.08
C ILE A 30 2.10 37.12 14.27
N GLU A 31 3.03 37.00 15.21
CA GLU A 31 4.06 38.01 15.48
C GLU A 31 4.92 38.28 14.25
N VAL A 32 5.46 37.24 13.61
CA VAL A 32 6.25 37.38 12.37
C VAL A 32 5.45 38.03 11.25
N ALA A 33 4.16 37.70 11.15
CA ALA A 33 3.30 38.28 10.13
C ALA A 33 2.98 39.76 10.40
N GLN A 34 2.78 40.16 11.66
CA GLN A 34 2.58 41.57 12.01
C GLN A 34 3.74 42.45 11.52
N TYR A 35 4.99 42.00 11.68
CA TYR A 35 6.16 42.74 11.20
C TYR A 35 6.34 42.65 9.68
N SER A 36 6.22 41.45 9.12
CA SER A 36 6.57 41.21 7.71
C SER A 36 5.53 41.74 6.72
N VAL A 37 4.24 41.75 7.07
CA VAL A 37 3.16 42.28 6.21
C VAL A 37 3.35 43.76 5.88
N VAL A 38 3.82 44.56 6.84
CA VAL A 38 4.10 45.99 6.64
C VAL A 38 5.14 46.20 5.53
N THR A 39 6.15 45.32 5.48
CA THR A 39 7.21 45.37 4.48
C THR A 39 6.86 44.67 3.17
N ALA A 40 5.82 43.82 3.17
CA ALA A 40 5.45 42.97 2.04
C ALA A 40 5.01 43.76 0.79
N ILE A 41 4.47 44.97 0.97
CA ILE A 41 4.09 45.87 -0.15
C ILE A 41 5.33 46.28 -0.95
N MET A 42 6.44 46.55 -0.27
CA MET A 42 7.67 47.04 -0.88
C MET A 42 8.62 45.89 -1.29
N ALA A 43 8.60 44.79 -0.53
CA ALA A 43 9.48 43.64 -0.75
C ALA A 43 8.71 42.32 -0.53
N PRO A 44 7.94 41.83 -1.52
CA PRO A 44 7.17 40.58 -1.41
C PRO A 44 8.04 39.35 -1.10
N SER A 45 9.31 39.36 -1.51
CA SER A 45 10.27 38.29 -1.22
C SER A 45 10.56 38.15 0.29
N ALA A 46 10.52 39.25 1.06
CA ALA A 46 10.72 39.23 2.51
C ALA A 46 9.56 38.54 3.25
N TRP A 47 8.33 38.68 2.74
CA TRP A 47 7.17 37.93 3.22
C TRP A 47 7.35 36.43 2.95
N VAL A 48 7.69 36.07 1.72
CA VAL A 48 7.87 34.67 1.32
C VAL A 48 8.95 34.00 2.16
N SER A 49 10.10 34.64 2.36
CA SER A 49 11.19 34.08 3.16
C SER A 49 10.82 33.91 4.64
N SER A 50 10.20 34.93 5.26
CA SER A 50 9.78 34.89 6.66
C SER A 50 8.75 33.79 6.90
N SER A 51 7.74 33.70 6.03
CA SER A 51 6.71 32.66 6.10
C SER A 51 7.28 31.27 5.86
N PHE A 52 8.22 31.13 4.92
CA PHE A 52 8.91 29.86 4.66
C PHE A 52 9.72 29.40 5.89
N ILE A 53 10.43 30.32 6.55
CA ILE A 53 11.17 30.02 7.78
C ILE A 53 10.22 29.54 8.88
N VAL A 54 9.08 30.20 9.10
CA VAL A 54 8.10 29.78 10.12
C VAL A 54 7.58 28.37 9.84
N LEU A 55 7.14 28.09 8.62
CA LEU A 55 6.59 26.76 8.26
C LEU A 55 7.66 25.67 8.22
N LEU A 56 8.89 25.99 7.78
CA LEU A 56 9.99 25.04 7.82
C LEU A 56 10.40 24.73 9.27
N SER A 57 10.37 25.74 10.15
CA SER A 57 10.79 25.58 11.56
C SER A 57 9.87 24.67 12.36
N ILE A 58 8.56 24.63 12.07
CA ILE A 58 7.62 23.74 12.80
C ILE A 58 7.80 22.27 12.39
N THR A 59 8.22 22.03 11.15
CA THR A 59 8.36 20.69 10.55
C THR A 59 9.16 19.71 11.41
N PRO A 60 10.41 20.00 11.85
CA PRO A 60 11.19 19.04 12.65
C PRO A 60 10.51 18.70 13.99
N PHE A 61 9.86 19.66 14.63
CA PHE A 61 9.16 19.40 15.90
C PHE A 61 7.95 18.48 15.71
N VAL A 62 7.18 18.70 14.65
CA VAL A 62 6.04 17.83 14.31
C VAL A 62 6.53 16.43 13.93
N VAL A 63 7.64 16.31 13.18
CA VAL A 63 8.27 15.01 12.87
C VAL A 63 8.64 14.26 14.16
N VAL A 64 9.32 14.92 15.09
CA VAL A 64 9.72 14.29 16.36
C VAL A 64 8.51 13.81 17.14
N VAL A 65 7.48 14.65 17.30
CA VAL A 65 6.27 14.30 18.05
C VAL A 65 5.51 13.16 17.37
N ALA A 66 5.34 13.20 16.05
CA ALA A 66 4.61 12.18 15.29
C ALA A 66 5.31 10.81 15.35
N VAL A 67 6.63 10.78 15.15
CA VAL A 67 7.43 9.55 15.24
C VAL A 67 7.42 9.01 16.67
N TRP A 68 7.57 9.88 17.66
CA TRP A 68 7.58 9.44 19.06
C TRP A 68 6.22 8.89 19.50
N MET A 69 5.12 9.50 19.03
CA MET A 69 3.76 9.00 19.24
C MET A 69 3.56 7.62 18.60
N LYS A 70 3.98 7.44 17.34
CA LYS A 70 3.83 6.15 16.63
C LYS A 70 4.62 5.01 17.29
N ARG A 71 5.83 5.29 17.80
CA ARG A 71 6.68 4.33 18.54
C ARG A 71 6.12 3.88 19.90
N ARG A 72 5.03 4.48 20.39
CA ARG A 72 4.40 4.03 21.65
C ARG A 72 3.50 2.81 21.48
N VAL A 73 3.20 2.44 20.24
CA VAL A 73 2.56 1.16 19.91
C VAL A 73 3.64 0.07 20.01
N THR A 74 3.62 -0.67 21.12
CA THR A 74 4.52 -1.81 21.32
C THR A 74 3.84 -3.07 20.85
N PHE A 75 4.58 -3.87 20.09
CA PHE A 75 4.11 -5.11 19.50
C PHE A 75 4.86 -6.28 20.10
N ASN A 76 4.12 -7.22 20.69
CA ASN A 76 4.69 -8.49 21.10
C ASN A 76 4.33 -9.48 20.00
N ALA A 77 5.32 -9.93 19.25
CA ALA A 77 5.11 -10.84 18.13
C ALA A 77 4.49 -12.15 18.64
N PRO A 78 3.23 -12.45 18.26
CA PRO A 78 2.61 -13.70 18.63
C PRO A 78 3.07 -14.81 17.69
N ASP A 79 2.89 -16.05 18.12
CA ASP A 79 2.89 -17.19 17.22
C ASP A 79 1.64 -17.10 16.35
N TRP A 80 1.84 -16.81 15.07
CA TRP A 80 0.77 -16.69 14.08
C TRP A 80 0.33 -18.08 13.61
N ASP A 81 -0.98 -18.35 13.67
CA ASP A 81 -1.54 -19.52 13.01
C ASP A 81 -1.81 -19.18 11.54
N PHE A 82 -0.93 -19.65 10.66
CA PHE A 82 -0.98 -19.34 9.23
C PHE A 82 -1.80 -20.38 8.47
N GLN A 83 -2.85 -19.90 7.80
CA GLN A 83 -3.65 -20.70 6.89
C GLN A 83 -3.49 -20.17 5.46
N VAL A 84 -3.16 -21.07 4.54
CA VAL A 84 -3.07 -20.73 3.12
C VAL A 84 -4.46 -20.79 2.51
N ARG A 85 -4.88 -19.70 1.87
CA ARG A 85 -6.20 -19.60 1.23
C ARG A 85 -6.07 -19.05 -0.17
N GLU A 86 -6.86 -19.62 -1.07
CA GLU A 86 -7.08 -19.10 -2.42
C GLU A 86 -8.41 -18.36 -2.45
N ILE A 87 -8.38 -17.11 -2.90
CA ILE A 87 -9.55 -16.24 -2.96
C ILE A 87 -9.63 -15.53 -4.31
N VAL A 88 -10.83 -15.12 -4.70
CA VAL A 88 -11.04 -14.31 -5.89
C VAL A 88 -10.49 -12.90 -5.66
N PHE A 89 -10.05 -12.23 -6.72
CA PHE A 89 -9.48 -10.89 -6.63
C PHE A 89 -10.40 -9.87 -5.93
N ASP A 90 -11.71 -9.93 -6.13
CA ASP A 90 -12.64 -8.99 -5.52
C ASP A 90 -12.75 -9.19 -3.99
N GLU A 91 -12.63 -10.43 -3.51
CA GLU A 91 -12.53 -10.75 -2.09
C GLU A 91 -11.21 -10.21 -1.53
N PHE A 92 -10.10 -10.40 -2.25
CA PHE A 92 -8.80 -9.84 -1.88
C PHE A 92 -8.85 -8.30 -1.79
N ASP A 93 -9.47 -7.63 -2.76
CA ASP A 93 -9.60 -6.16 -2.78
C ASP A 93 -10.37 -5.65 -1.56
N SER A 94 -11.47 -6.34 -1.22
CA SER A 94 -12.30 -6.05 -0.05
C SER A 94 -11.54 -6.29 1.26
N MET A 95 -10.92 -7.47 1.42
CA MET A 95 -10.12 -7.81 2.60
C MET A 95 -8.99 -6.81 2.83
N MET A 96 -8.26 -6.44 1.77
CA MET A 96 -7.15 -5.48 1.89
C MET A 96 -7.66 -4.07 2.21
N SER A 97 -8.87 -3.69 1.77
CA SER A 97 -9.50 -2.42 2.16
C SER A 97 -9.83 -2.39 3.65
N ASP A 98 -10.40 -3.47 4.17
CA ASP A 98 -10.78 -3.59 5.57
C ASP A 98 -9.56 -3.73 6.49
N TYR A 99 -8.53 -4.45 6.03
CA TYR A 99 -7.22 -4.54 6.66
C TYR A 99 -6.59 -3.15 6.85
N VAL A 100 -6.57 -2.33 5.79
CA VAL A 100 -6.03 -0.96 5.85
C VAL A 100 -6.85 -0.06 6.79
N LYS A 101 -8.17 -0.23 6.86
CA LYS A 101 -9.03 0.55 7.77
C LYS A 101 -8.81 0.12 9.23
N GLY A 102 -8.85 -1.18 9.50
CA GLY A 102 -8.75 -1.76 10.84
C GLY A 102 -7.39 -1.55 11.49
N TYR A 103 -6.31 -1.57 10.70
CA TYR A 103 -4.94 -1.44 11.18
C TYR A 103 -4.28 -0.11 10.81
N SER A 104 -5.06 0.91 10.50
CA SER A 104 -4.57 2.24 10.07
C SER A 104 -3.61 2.92 11.07
N HIS A 105 -3.74 2.61 12.37
CA HIS A 105 -2.86 3.11 13.42
C HIS A 105 -1.58 2.28 13.58
N ILE A 106 -1.55 1.04 13.08
CA ILE A 106 -0.40 0.14 13.15
C ILE A 106 0.46 0.34 11.91
N ILE A 107 -0.15 0.27 10.74
CA ILE A 107 0.50 0.26 9.44
C ILE A 107 1.08 1.64 9.11
N ALA A 108 2.24 1.65 8.46
CA ALA A 108 2.81 2.83 7.83
C ALA A 108 2.32 2.91 6.39
N ARG A 109 1.77 4.06 5.98
CA ARG A 109 1.30 4.26 4.60
C ARG A 109 1.60 5.65 4.10
N PHE A 110 1.92 5.72 2.81
CA PHE A 110 2.07 6.98 2.10
C PHE A 110 0.69 7.43 1.58
N ASP A 111 0.11 8.44 2.21
CA ASP A 111 -1.21 8.97 1.84
C ASP A 111 -1.05 10.18 0.91
N HIS A 112 -1.17 9.95 -0.39
CA HIS A 112 -1.03 10.99 -1.42
C HIS A 112 -2.05 12.13 -1.27
N VAL A 113 -3.26 11.83 -0.79
CA VAL A 113 -4.32 12.84 -0.61
C VAL A 113 -3.95 13.79 0.51
N ILE A 114 -3.48 13.26 1.64
CA ILE A 114 -3.04 14.10 2.75
C ILE A 114 -1.78 14.87 2.39
N LEU A 115 -0.84 14.28 1.66
CA LEU A 115 0.33 15.01 1.16
C LEU A 115 -0.10 16.19 0.28
N LEU A 116 -1.08 16.00 -0.61
CA LEU A 116 -1.62 17.08 -1.43
C LEU A 116 -2.23 18.19 -0.57
N ILE A 117 -2.98 17.84 0.49
CA ILE A 117 -3.53 18.80 1.45
C ILE A 117 -2.41 19.56 2.18
N VAL A 118 -1.35 18.88 2.61
CA VAL A 118 -0.17 19.51 3.23
C VAL A 118 0.48 20.49 2.25
N ALA A 119 0.73 20.08 1.01
CA ALA A 119 1.31 20.93 -0.02
C ALA A 119 0.42 22.15 -0.34
N LEU A 120 -0.90 21.95 -0.43
CA LEU A 120 -1.86 23.02 -0.65
C LEU A 120 -1.89 24.00 0.52
N SER A 121 -1.92 23.51 1.77
CA SER A 121 -1.90 24.36 2.96
C SER A 121 -0.61 25.16 3.06
N PHE A 122 0.53 24.57 2.69
CA PHE A 122 1.81 25.24 2.57
C PHE A 122 1.71 26.39 1.56
N ILE A 123 1.31 26.11 0.31
CA ILE A 123 1.19 27.13 -0.76
C ILE A 123 0.20 28.25 -0.39
N LEU A 124 -0.94 27.90 0.20
CA LEU A 124 -1.96 28.87 0.64
C LEU A 124 -1.43 29.78 1.74
N SER A 125 -0.56 29.28 2.63
CA SER A 125 0.02 30.07 3.72
C SER A 125 0.82 31.28 3.22
N PHE A 126 1.48 31.18 2.05
CA PHE A 126 2.21 32.32 1.47
C PHE A 126 1.34 33.18 0.57
N SER A 127 0.54 32.54 -0.28
CA SER A 127 -0.17 33.20 -1.38
C SER A 127 -1.41 33.95 -0.91
N LEU A 128 -2.18 33.39 0.02
CA LEU A 128 -3.45 33.96 0.45
C LEU A 128 -3.27 35.34 1.14
N PRO A 129 -2.30 35.53 2.07
CA PRO A 129 -1.96 36.85 2.60
C PRO A 129 -1.65 37.91 1.55
N LEU A 130 -0.85 37.57 0.53
CA LEU A 130 -0.49 38.50 -0.54
C LEU A 130 -1.70 38.86 -1.42
N LEU A 131 -2.55 37.88 -1.73
CA LEU A 131 -3.79 38.11 -2.47
C LEU A 131 -4.72 39.05 -1.71
N LEU A 132 -4.89 38.87 -0.40
CA LEU A 132 -5.76 39.73 0.42
C LEU A 132 -5.23 41.16 0.55
N LEU A 133 -3.91 41.32 0.63
CA LEU A 133 -3.27 42.63 0.65
C LEU A 133 -3.59 43.44 -0.63
N SER A 134 -3.75 42.78 -1.77
CA SER A 134 -4.08 43.43 -3.04
C SER A 134 -5.53 43.89 -3.17
N LEU A 135 -6.45 43.34 -2.35
CA LEU A 135 -7.88 43.61 -2.45
C LEU A 135 -8.28 44.89 -1.71
N THR A 136 -7.98 44.99 -0.41
CA THR A 136 -8.32 46.18 0.38
C THR A 136 -7.34 46.42 1.55
N PRO A 137 -7.05 47.69 1.91
CA PRO A 137 -6.19 48.01 3.06
C PRO A 137 -6.76 47.55 4.41
N VAL A 138 -8.07 47.48 4.55
CA VAL A 138 -8.75 47.07 5.81
C VAL A 138 -8.43 45.61 6.16
N LEU A 139 -8.29 44.75 5.14
CA LEU A 139 -7.92 43.35 5.34
C LEU A 139 -6.51 43.17 5.90
N ALA A 140 -5.61 44.14 5.70
CA ALA A 140 -4.23 44.06 6.16
C ALA A 140 -4.11 43.85 7.68
N ALA A 141 -5.02 44.42 8.46
CA ALA A 141 -5.08 44.24 9.91
C ALA A 141 -5.38 42.79 10.35
N TYR A 142 -6.03 42.01 9.47
CA TYR A 142 -6.44 40.63 9.75
C TYR A 142 -5.47 39.58 9.20
N ILE A 143 -4.56 39.97 8.30
CA ILE A 143 -3.58 39.06 7.69
C ILE A 143 -2.76 38.29 8.71
N PRO A 144 -2.26 38.89 9.81
CA PRO A 144 -1.46 38.15 10.79
C PRO A 144 -2.23 36.98 11.44
N TYR A 145 -3.50 37.22 11.80
CA TYR A 145 -4.36 36.18 12.36
C TYR A 145 -4.66 35.07 11.35
N LEU A 146 -4.94 35.44 10.10
CA LEU A 146 -5.15 34.48 9.02
C LEU A 146 -3.91 33.62 8.81
N PHE A 147 -2.72 34.22 8.77
CA PHE A 147 -1.47 33.47 8.64
C PHE A 147 -1.27 32.52 9.83
N GLY A 148 -1.53 32.95 11.06
CA GLY A 148 -1.48 32.08 12.24
C GLY A 148 -2.42 30.87 12.14
N VAL A 149 -3.63 31.05 11.61
CA VAL A 149 -4.58 29.95 11.33
C VAL A 149 -4.06 29.02 10.24
N LEU A 150 -3.45 29.56 9.17
CA LEU A 150 -2.87 28.74 8.12
C LEU A 150 -1.66 27.92 8.62
N VAL A 151 -0.82 28.50 9.50
CA VAL A 151 0.26 27.78 10.20
C VAL A 151 -0.30 26.63 11.05
N LEU A 152 -1.42 26.85 11.76
CA LEU A 152 -2.10 25.82 12.54
C LEU A 152 -2.60 24.67 11.63
N VAL A 153 -3.28 25.00 10.55
CA VAL A 153 -3.81 24.03 9.58
C VAL A 153 -2.68 23.24 8.92
N TYR A 154 -1.59 23.92 8.52
CA TYR A 154 -0.40 23.27 7.99
C TYR A 154 0.21 22.30 9.01
N GLY A 155 0.45 22.75 10.24
CA GLY A 155 1.03 21.91 11.28
C GLY A 155 0.16 20.69 11.61
N LEU A 156 -1.17 20.85 11.65
CA LEU A 156 -2.10 19.75 11.91
C LEU A 156 -2.14 18.73 10.77
N THR A 157 -2.24 19.18 9.52
CA THR A 157 -2.24 18.30 8.35
C THR A 157 -0.90 17.58 8.20
N LEU A 158 0.21 18.28 8.46
CA LEU A 158 1.54 17.71 8.50
C LEU A 158 1.68 16.64 9.59
N ALA A 159 1.14 16.89 10.79
CA ALA A 159 1.16 15.92 11.88
C ALA A 159 0.40 14.64 11.52
N VAL A 160 -0.78 14.76 10.91
CA VAL A 160 -1.56 13.60 10.45
C VAL A 160 -0.81 12.83 9.36
N PHE A 161 -0.20 13.52 8.39
CA PHE A 161 0.61 12.91 7.35
C PHE A 161 1.79 12.13 7.94
N LEU A 162 2.58 12.78 8.80
CA LEU A 162 3.78 12.18 9.39
C LEU A 162 3.44 11.02 10.33
N TYR A 163 2.33 11.09 11.05
CA TYR A 163 1.87 9.97 11.89
C TYR A 163 1.49 8.73 11.05
N ARG A 164 0.87 8.94 9.88
CA ARG A 164 0.56 7.84 8.94
C ARG A 164 1.82 7.30 8.26
N LEU A 165 2.80 8.15 8.00
CA LEU A 165 4.05 7.79 7.34
C LEU A 165 5.05 7.08 8.27
N ALA A 166 5.06 7.43 9.56
CA ALA A 166 5.99 6.86 10.52
C ALA A 166 5.80 5.35 10.67
N SER A 167 6.91 4.61 10.68
CA SER A 167 6.92 3.18 10.98
C SER A 167 6.97 2.92 12.49
N ASN A 168 6.47 1.76 12.90
CA ASN A 168 6.63 1.19 14.23
C ASN A 168 7.09 -0.27 14.11
N GLU A 169 7.39 -0.89 15.26
CA GLU A 169 7.84 -2.29 15.36
C GLU A 169 6.81 -3.28 14.78
N ALA A 170 5.53 -2.91 14.75
CA ALA A 170 4.47 -3.76 14.21
C ALA A 170 4.42 -3.72 12.67
N CYS A 171 4.93 -2.67 12.01
CA CYS A 171 4.78 -2.49 10.56
C CYS A 171 5.30 -3.70 9.77
N ASP A 172 6.40 -4.32 10.22
CA ASP A 172 7.00 -5.49 9.56
C ASP A 172 6.09 -6.73 9.61
N TYR A 173 5.20 -6.79 10.61
CA TYR A 173 4.23 -7.88 10.78
C TYR A 173 2.93 -7.63 10.04
N PHE A 174 2.67 -6.38 9.63
CA PHE A 174 1.47 -5.98 8.92
C PHE A 174 1.81 -5.39 7.54
N PRO A 175 2.30 -6.22 6.60
CA PRO A 175 2.70 -5.75 5.28
C PRO A 175 1.50 -5.21 4.49
N LEU A 176 1.77 -4.21 3.64
CA LEU A 176 0.81 -3.69 2.67
C LEU A 176 1.21 -4.10 1.27
N TYR A 177 0.23 -4.58 0.51
CA TYR A 177 0.43 -4.99 -0.88
C TYR A 177 -0.30 -4.05 -1.83
N SER A 178 0.40 -3.68 -2.90
CA SER A 178 -0.16 -2.85 -3.97
C SER A 178 -1.14 -3.67 -4.80
N LYS A 179 -2.40 -3.22 -4.87
CA LYS A 179 -3.48 -3.91 -5.60
C LYS A 179 -3.34 -3.85 -7.14
N PRO A 180 -2.94 -2.72 -7.77
CA PRO A 180 -2.84 -2.61 -9.22
C PRO A 180 -1.98 -3.69 -9.92
N PRO A 181 -0.75 -4.02 -9.46
CA PRO A 181 0.06 -5.03 -10.13
C PRO A 181 -0.53 -6.45 -10.00
N ILE A 182 -1.14 -6.77 -8.85
CA ILE A 182 -1.86 -8.04 -8.64
C ILE A 182 -3.05 -8.14 -9.59
N ARG A 183 -3.84 -7.06 -9.72
CA ARG A 183 -4.97 -7.00 -10.67
C ARG A 183 -4.51 -7.21 -12.12
N ALA A 184 -3.39 -6.59 -12.50
CA ALA A 184 -2.82 -6.76 -13.83
C ALA A 184 -2.37 -8.22 -14.07
N ALA A 185 -1.72 -8.84 -13.09
CA ALA A 185 -1.28 -10.24 -13.18
C ALA A 185 -2.46 -11.20 -13.35
N ILE A 186 -3.52 -11.02 -12.56
CA ILE A 186 -4.74 -11.85 -12.66
C ILE A 186 -5.42 -11.67 -14.01
N ARG A 187 -5.49 -10.44 -14.55
CA ARG A 187 -6.02 -10.20 -15.90
C ARG A 187 -5.22 -10.94 -16.97
N THR A 188 -3.90 -10.93 -16.87
CA THR A 188 -3.03 -11.66 -17.80
C THR A 188 -3.23 -13.18 -17.68
N LEU A 189 -3.32 -13.70 -16.46
CA LEU A 189 -3.64 -15.11 -16.21
C LEU A 189 -5.00 -15.50 -16.77
N SER A 190 -6.03 -14.69 -16.56
CA SER A 190 -7.40 -14.97 -17.04
C SER A 190 -7.52 -14.92 -18.56
N ALA A 191 -6.61 -14.23 -19.24
CA ALA A 191 -6.56 -14.16 -20.69
C ALA A 191 -5.77 -15.32 -21.31
N THR A 192 -5.13 -16.17 -20.49
CA THR A 192 -4.35 -17.31 -20.97
C THR A 192 -5.31 -18.47 -21.30
N PRO A 193 -5.21 -19.08 -22.49
CA PRO A 193 -6.04 -20.23 -22.87
C PRO A 193 -5.91 -21.40 -21.90
N GLY A 194 -7.00 -22.13 -21.67
CA GLY A 194 -7.06 -23.31 -20.79
C GLY A 194 -7.11 -23.01 -19.28
N VAL A 195 -7.24 -21.74 -18.89
CA VAL A 195 -7.40 -21.33 -17.49
C VAL A 195 -8.90 -21.26 -17.13
N SER A 196 -9.34 -22.09 -16.18
CA SER A 196 -10.74 -22.11 -15.72
C SER A 196 -11.02 -21.13 -14.59
N TRP A 197 -10.02 -20.88 -13.72
CA TRP A 197 -10.17 -19.99 -12.58
C TRP A 197 -8.90 -19.18 -12.30
N THR A 198 -9.07 -17.95 -11.83
CA THR A 198 -7.96 -17.09 -11.39
C THR A 198 -8.28 -16.42 -10.06
N GLY A 199 -7.23 -16.20 -9.27
CA GLY A 199 -7.35 -15.54 -7.97
C GLY A 199 -6.02 -15.20 -7.36
N VAL A 200 -6.03 -15.06 -6.03
CA VAL A 200 -4.86 -14.76 -5.22
C VAL A 200 -4.74 -15.85 -4.16
N ARG A 201 -3.58 -16.52 -4.14
CA ARG A 201 -3.15 -17.37 -3.04
C ARG A 201 -2.46 -16.49 -2.02
N LEU A 202 -2.87 -16.54 -0.77
CA LEU A 202 -2.27 -15.77 0.30
C LEU A 202 -2.23 -16.58 1.59
N SER A 203 -1.37 -16.17 2.52
CA SER A 203 -1.31 -16.72 3.87
C SER A 203 -1.98 -15.75 4.83
N ILE A 204 -3.02 -16.20 5.53
CA ILE A 204 -3.68 -15.45 6.59
C ILE A 204 -3.14 -15.96 7.92
N GLY A 205 -2.42 -15.11 8.65
CA GLY A 205 -2.01 -15.40 10.02
C GLY A 205 -3.02 -14.81 10.99
N GLU A 206 -3.53 -15.60 11.92
CA GLU A 206 -4.43 -15.10 12.99
C GLU A 206 -3.79 -15.25 14.37
N ALA A 207 -3.90 -14.21 15.21
CA ALA A 207 -3.44 -14.24 16.59
C ALA A 207 -4.14 -13.16 17.44
N GLY A 208 -4.73 -13.56 18.57
CA GLY A 208 -5.24 -12.63 19.58
C GLY A 208 -6.28 -11.62 19.08
N GLY A 209 -7.09 -11.98 18.07
CA GLY A 209 -8.08 -11.11 17.43
C GLY A 209 -7.51 -10.18 16.35
N TYR A 210 -6.22 -10.29 16.04
CA TYR A 210 -5.57 -9.65 14.91
C TYR A 210 -5.37 -10.67 13.80
N TYR A 211 -5.40 -10.22 12.54
CA TYR A 211 -4.96 -11.02 11.41
C TYR A 211 -3.93 -10.25 10.57
N THR A 212 -3.02 -10.99 9.95
CA THR A 212 -2.04 -10.48 8.99
C THR A 212 -2.20 -11.21 7.66
N ILE A 213 -2.03 -10.49 6.56
CA ILE A 213 -2.05 -11.06 5.21
C ILE A 213 -0.61 -11.11 4.73
N ARG A 214 -0.14 -12.26 4.27
CA ARG A 214 1.21 -12.44 3.74
C ARG A 214 1.21 -13.11 2.37
N ASP A 215 2.26 -12.78 1.62
CA ASP A 215 2.65 -13.40 0.36
C ASP A 215 1.50 -13.58 -0.67
N PRO A 216 0.72 -12.52 -0.96
CA PRO A 216 -0.32 -12.60 -1.97
C PRO A 216 0.30 -12.84 -3.35
N THR A 217 0.04 -14.02 -3.87
CA THR A 217 0.56 -14.50 -5.14
C THR A 217 -0.61 -14.70 -6.10
N PRO A 218 -0.63 -14.04 -7.26
CA PRO A 218 -1.58 -14.33 -8.33
C PRO A 218 -1.47 -15.79 -8.77
N VAL A 219 -2.61 -16.47 -8.83
CA VAL A 219 -2.69 -17.89 -9.20
C VAL A 219 -3.78 -18.15 -10.22
N ALA A 220 -3.57 -19.17 -11.03
CA ALA A 220 -4.52 -19.70 -11.98
C ALA A 220 -4.62 -21.22 -11.86
N ARG A 221 -5.83 -21.74 -12.06
CA ARG A 221 -6.13 -23.17 -12.16
C ARG A 221 -6.51 -23.49 -13.61
N LEU A 222 -6.08 -24.66 -14.07
CA LEU A 222 -6.37 -25.10 -15.43
C LEU A 222 -7.69 -25.86 -15.46
N GLU A 223 -8.40 -25.71 -16.57
CA GLU A 223 -9.64 -26.44 -16.82
C GLU A 223 -9.41 -27.95 -16.77
N ALA A 224 -10.37 -28.69 -16.21
CA ALA A 224 -10.36 -30.15 -16.04
C ALA A 224 -9.33 -30.73 -15.06
N ILE A 225 -8.33 -29.95 -14.62
CA ILE A 225 -7.24 -30.37 -13.72
C ILE A 225 -6.98 -29.38 -12.59
N GLU A 226 -8.04 -28.73 -12.10
CA GLU A 226 -7.97 -27.62 -11.14
C GLU A 226 -7.26 -28.02 -9.83
N GLY A 227 -7.49 -29.25 -9.37
CA GLY A 227 -6.89 -29.76 -8.13
C GLY A 227 -5.41 -30.11 -8.26
N SER A 228 -4.93 -30.38 -9.48
CA SER A 228 -3.62 -31.00 -9.71
C SER A 228 -2.62 -30.06 -10.37
N VAL A 229 -3.08 -28.98 -11.00
CA VAL A 229 -2.19 -27.99 -11.61
C VAL A 229 -2.46 -26.60 -11.08
N GLN A 230 -1.36 -25.91 -10.76
CA GLN A 230 -1.38 -24.53 -10.33
C GLN A 230 -0.35 -23.73 -11.12
N ILE A 231 -0.76 -22.60 -11.68
CA ILE A 231 0.14 -21.62 -12.29
C ILE A 231 0.19 -20.41 -11.38
N GLU A 232 1.39 -20.06 -10.92
CA GLU A 232 1.67 -18.89 -10.10
C GLU A 232 2.42 -17.83 -10.92
N MET A 233 2.14 -16.56 -10.65
CA MET A 233 2.87 -15.45 -11.26
C MET A 233 3.52 -14.59 -10.18
N ARG A 234 4.86 -14.55 -10.15
CA ARG A 234 5.61 -13.70 -9.23
C ARG A 234 5.78 -12.30 -9.79
N ILE A 235 5.47 -11.33 -8.93
CA ILE A 235 5.57 -9.90 -9.22
C ILE A 235 6.87 -9.38 -8.58
N ASP A 236 7.69 -8.68 -9.35
CA ASP A 236 8.92 -8.04 -8.84
C ASP A 236 8.59 -6.80 -7.97
N SER A 237 9.57 -6.33 -7.22
CA SER A 237 9.60 -5.08 -6.45
C SER A 237 9.08 -3.85 -7.20
N LEU A 238 9.23 -3.81 -8.53
CA LEU A 238 8.72 -2.75 -9.41
C LEU A 238 7.25 -2.95 -9.85
N GLY A 239 6.58 -4.00 -9.37
CA GLY A 239 5.20 -4.33 -9.75
C GLY A 239 5.07 -4.98 -11.13
N ARG A 240 6.18 -5.46 -11.72
CA ARG A 240 6.20 -6.10 -13.05
C ARG A 240 6.12 -7.62 -12.92
N HIS A 241 5.50 -8.26 -13.90
CA HIS A 241 5.53 -9.72 -14.03
C HIS A 241 6.99 -10.14 -14.26
N SER A 242 7.49 -11.04 -13.42
CA SER A 242 8.90 -11.44 -13.46
C SER A 242 9.07 -12.92 -13.78
N ILE A 243 8.27 -13.77 -13.14
CA ILE A 243 8.40 -15.23 -13.23
C ILE A 243 7.00 -15.84 -13.26
N GLY A 244 6.75 -16.73 -14.21
CA GLY A 244 5.63 -17.66 -14.19
C GLY A 244 6.15 -19.03 -13.73
N ALA A 245 5.49 -19.63 -12.75
CA ALA A 245 5.82 -20.96 -12.24
C ALA A 245 4.59 -21.86 -12.38
N ALA A 246 4.73 -22.99 -13.05
CA ALA A 246 3.68 -24.00 -13.09
C ALA A 246 4.10 -25.19 -12.22
N THR A 247 3.22 -25.62 -11.33
CA THR A 247 3.41 -26.79 -10.45
C THR A 247 2.31 -27.81 -10.75
N VAL A 248 2.73 -29.03 -11.05
CA VAL A 248 1.85 -30.19 -11.21
C VAL A 248 2.06 -31.10 -10.02
N THR A 249 1.01 -31.24 -9.20
CA THR A 249 1.01 -32.13 -8.04
C THR A 249 1.01 -33.57 -8.52
N GLY A 250 1.95 -34.38 -8.01
CA GLY A 250 2.03 -35.81 -8.36
C GLY A 250 0.89 -36.63 -7.75
N SER A 251 0.54 -37.76 -8.36
CA SER A 251 -0.27 -38.80 -7.69
C SER A 251 0.58 -39.41 -6.57
N ASP A 252 -0.06 -39.92 -5.50
CA ASP A 252 0.43 -40.36 -4.16
C ASP A 252 1.88 -40.92 -3.97
N GLN A 253 2.67 -41.16 -5.03
CA GLN A 253 4.08 -41.58 -5.01
C GLN A 253 5.04 -40.80 -5.93
N SER A 254 4.57 -39.82 -6.72
CA SER A 254 5.41 -38.98 -7.59
C SER A 254 5.74 -37.64 -6.93
N GLU A 255 6.99 -37.19 -7.03
CA GLU A 255 7.38 -35.83 -6.67
C GLU A 255 6.64 -34.80 -7.54
N ASP A 256 6.32 -33.65 -6.93
CA ASP A 256 5.74 -32.50 -7.62
C ASP A 256 6.72 -31.98 -8.69
N LYS A 257 6.20 -31.75 -9.90
CA LYS A 257 6.99 -31.22 -11.00
C LYS A 257 6.72 -29.73 -11.15
N THR A 258 7.77 -28.92 -10.99
CA THR A 258 7.69 -27.45 -11.15
C THR A 258 8.54 -26.98 -12.33
N LYS A 259 7.99 -26.09 -13.15
CA LYS A 259 8.72 -25.39 -14.21
C LYS A 259 8.55 -23.89 -14.05
N GLU A 260 9.68 -23.17 -13.98
CA GLU A 260 9.72 -21.72 -13.93
C GLU A 260 10.16 -21.14 -15.28
N VAL A 261 9.53 -20.04 -15.71
CA VAL A 261 9.85 -19.28 -16.91
C VAL A 261 9.91 -17.80 -16.56
N SER A 262 10.99 -17.13 -16.96
CA SER A 262 11.11 -15.67 -16.86
C SER A 262 10.16 -15.02 -17.85
N LEU A 263 9.33 -14.08 -17.37
CA LEU A 263 8.30 -13.45 -18.19
C LEU A 263 8.83 -12.17 -18.85
N ASP A 264 8.74 -12.09 -20.19
CA ASP A 264 8.99 -10.85 -20.94
C ASP A 264 7.65 -10.14 -21.16
N PRO A 265 7.51 -8.84 -20.77
CA PRO A 265 6.29 -8.05 -20.93
C PRO A 265 5.65 -8.11 -22.34
N THR A 266 6.44 -8.33 -23.39
CA THR A 266 5.96 -8.36 -24.77
C THR A 266 5.38 -9.71 -25.20
N THR A 267 5.79 -10.81 -24.57
CA THR A 267 5.42 -12.18 -24.94
C THR A 267 4.84 -12.99 -23.78
N VAL A 268 4.37 -12.30 -22.72
CA VAL A 268 3.87 -12.93 -21.48
C VAL A 268 2.82 -14.00 -21.76
N ILE A 269 1.84 -13.72 -22.63
CA ILE A 269 0.73 -14.64 -22.91
C ILE A 269 1.24 -15.90 -23.62
N ASP A 270 2.15 -15.76 -24.59
CA ASP A 270 2.72 -16.91 -25.30
C ASP A 270 3.55 -17.78 -24.35
N GLN A 271 4.33 -17.15 -23.48
CA GLN A 271 5.13 -17.83 -22.45
C GLN A 271 4.24 -18.56 -21.43
N LEU A 272 3.16 -17.93 -20.96
CA LEU A 272 2.18 -18.57 -20.08
C LEU A 272 1.47 -19.72 -20.80
N THR A 273 1.08 -19.54 -22.06
CA THR A 273 0.47 -20.62 -22.86
C THR A 273 1.44 -21.80 -22.99
N SER A 274 2.74 -21.55 -23.17
CA SER A 274 3.75 -22.61 -23.19
C SER A 274 3.88 -23.36 -21.84
N LEU A 275 3.69 -22.66 -20.72
CA LEU A 275 3.63 -23.24 -19.39
C LEU A 275 2.36 -24.09 -19.21
N VAL A 276 1.20 -23.61 -19.67
CA VAL A 276 -0.05 -24.38 -19.70
C VAL A 276 0.15 -25.68 -20.47
N LYS A 277 0.65 -25.60 -21.71
CA LYS A 277 0.89 -26.80 -22.54
C LYS A 277 1.82 -27.79 -21.86
N TRP A 278 2.92 -27.31 -21.27
CA TRP A 278 3.84 -28.16 -20.52
C TRP A 278 3.16 -28.83 -19.32
N SER A 279 2.30 -28.11 -18.60
CA SER A 279 1.61 -28.63 -17.42
C SER A 279 0.60 -29.71 -17.78
N VAL A 280 -0.16 -29.52 -18.87
CA VAL A 280 -1.12 -30.51 -19.38
C VAL A 280 -0.40 -31.80 -19.79
N VAL A 281 0.68 -31.70 -20.58
CA VAL A 281 1.48 -32.88 -20.97
C VAL A 281 2.04 -33.60 -19.74
N THR A 282 2.59 -32.84 -18.79
CA THR A 282 3.16 -33.40 -17.56
C THR A 282 2.09 -34.07 -16.68
N TYR A 283 0.88 -33.54 -16.67
CA TYR A 283 -0.26 -34.14 -15.98
C TYR A 283 -0.67 -35.46 -16.64
N VAL A 284 -0.85 -35.49 -17.97
CA VAL A 284 -1.18 -36.70 -18.72
C VAL A 284 -0.15 -37.81 -18.50
N ASP A 285 1.15 -37.46 -18.50
CA ASP A 285 2.24 -38.40 -18.24
C ASP A 285 2.19 -39.02 -16.84
N SER A 286 1.59 -38.34 -15.86
CA SER A 286 1.60 -38.76 -14.44
C SER A 286 0.27 -39.37 -13.95
N HIS A 287 -0.86 -38.91 -14.49
CA HIS A 287 -2.20 -39.29 -14.05
C HIS A 287 -3.02 -40.01 -15.13
N GLY A 288 -2.54 -40.03 -16.38
CA GLY A 288 -3.29 -40.50 -17.53
C GLY A 288 -4.21 -39.41 -18.12
N SER A 289 -4.76 -39.72 -19.29
CA SER A 289 -5.68 -38.85 -20.02
C SER A 289 -7.14 -39.09 -19.62
N ASN A 290 -7.96 -38.05 -19.65
CA ASN A 290 -9.43 -38.15 -19.59
C ASN A 290 -10.05 -37.31 -20.72
N GLU A 291 -11.34 -37.52 -21.00
CA GLU A 291 -12.04 -36.85 -22.11
C GLU A 291 -11.92 -35.31 -22.06
N PHE A 292 -11.99 -34.71 -20.86
CA PHE A 292 -11.88 -33.27 -20.67
C PHE A 292 -10.45 -32.74 -20.92
N VAL A 293 -9.43 -33.51 -20.54
CA VAL A 293 -8.03 -33.17 -20.79
C VAL A 293 -7.70 -33.32 -22.28
N GLU A 294 -8.31 -34.27 -22.99
CA GLU A 294 -8.17 -34.41 -24.45
C GLU A 294 -8.78 -33.23 -25.19
N GLU A 295 -9.96 -32.77 -24.78
CA GLU A 295 -10.59 -31.56 -25.30
C GLU A 295 -9.70 -30.33 -25.08
N LEU A 296 -9.15 -30.17 -23.87
CA LEU A 296 -8.20 -29.11 -23.54
C LEU A 296 -6.92 -29.19 -24.38
N MET A 297 -6.37 -30.38 -24.61
CA MET A 297 -5.20 -30.58 -25.47
C MET A 297 -5.50 -30.16 -26.92
N GLN A 298 -6.69 -30.48 -27.42
CA GLN A 298 -7.13 -30.10 -28.76
C GLN A 298 -7.27 -28.58 -28.89
N GLU A 299 -7.88 -27.91 -27.91
CA GLU A 299 -8.01 -26.45 -27.87
C GLU A 299 -6.64 -25.76 -27.85
N LEU A 300 -5.70 -26.30 -27.08
CA LEU A 300 -4.33 -25.79 -26.98
C LEU A 300 -3.47 -26.14 -28.22
N GLY A 301 -4.00 -26.90 -29.19
CA GLY A 301 -3.29 -27.33 -30.38
C GLY A 301 -2.10 -28.24 -30.07
N ILE A 302 -2.18 -29.03 -29.00
CA ILE A 302 -1.21 -30.06 -28.66
C ILE A 302 -1.61 -31.30 -29.47
N GLY A 303 -0.91 -31.53 -30.58
CA GLY A 303 -1.16 -32.73 -31.38
C GLY A 303 -0.88 -34.00 -30.58
N THR A 304 -1.86 -34.90 -30.49
CA THR A 304 -1.68 -36.30 -30.10
C THR A 304 -0.93 -37.05 -31.19
N GLU A 305 0.29 -36.63 -31.52
CA GLU A 305 1.19 -37.39 -32.38
C GLU A 305 2.06 -38.28 -31.48
N GLY A 306 1.52 -39.43 -31.07
CA GLY A 306 2.31 -40.46 -30.40
C GLY A 306 1.57 -41.32 -29.38
N SER A 307 0.58 -42.09 -29.83
CA SER A 307 0.25 -43.38 -29.22
C SER A 307 -0.26 -44.34 -30.30
#